data_AF-A0A9X2S2A6-F1
#
_entry.id   AF-A0A9X2S2A6-F1
#
_cell.length_a   1.000
_cell.length_b   1.000
_cell.length_c   1.000
_cell.angle_alpha   90.00
_cell.angle_beta   90.00
_cell.angle_gamma   90.00
#
_symmetry.space_group_name_H-M   'P 1'
#
loop_
_entity.id
_entity.type
_entity.pdbx_description
1 polymer ?
#
loop_
_entity_poly.entity_id
_entity_poly.type
_entity_poly.pdbx_seq_one_letter_code
_entity_poly.pdbx_strand_id
1 'polypeptide(L)'
;MKFYQWYSQACGGILGIVSCIYCYLKGDLLIYSNLDGNFDIISFNGILASYILYPLCFLTFIMAILLAIPNMGQKKIINIELTKINSVLLYLTILVGILGCSIYFIIPALLLLLKDLSYAFKHFRFKLNSKYVANTDIDQDNTESKHASDQLLSTKTEMAINLLNKNANINFITEVTGLSQDYVSKLKREDTIEK
;
A
#
# COMPACT_ATOMS: atom_id res chain seq x y z
N MET A 1 -9.33 0.03 0.53
CA MET A 1 -8.49 0.41 1.69
C MET A 1 -8.09 1.89 1.59
N LYS A 2 -8.88 2.80 2.18
CA LYS A 2 -8.64 4.25 2.11
C LYS A 2 -8.11 4.84 3.43
N PHE A 3 -8.36 4.18 4.57
CA PHE A 3 -8.02 4.66 5.92
C PHE A 3 -6.56 5.09 6.09
N TYR A 4 -5.64 4.18 5.77
CA TYR A 4 -4.22 4.42 5.98
C TYR A 4 -3.66 5.60 5.16
N GLN A 5 -4.24 5.89 3.99
CA GLN A 5 -3.75 6.94 3.10
C GLN A 5 -4.00 8.34 3.67
N TRP A 6 -5.24 8.63 4.09
CA TRP A 6 -5.55 9.92 4.70
C TRP A 6 -5.00 10.03 6.13
N TYR A 7 -4.90 8.91 6.86
CA TYR A 7 -4.25 8.90 8.17
C TYR A 7 -2.76 9.23 8.09
N SER A 8 -2.03 8.60 7.16
CA SER A 8 -0.62 8.91 6.92
C SER A 8 -0.42 10.35 6.47
N GLN A 9 -1.31 10.86 5.61
CA GLN A 9 -1.29 12.26 5.19
C GLN A 9 -1.48 13.21 6.38
N ALA A 10 -2.45 12.95 7.25
CA ALA A 10 -2.69 13.77 8.44
C ALA A 10 -1.48 13.75 9.39
N CYS A 11 -0.89 12.57 9.60
CA CYS A 11 0.33 12.42 10.41
C CYS A 11 1.52 13.17 9.80
N GLY A 12 1.72 13.06 8.47
CA GLY A 12 2.74 13.80 7.74
C GLY A 12 2.54 15.32 7.81
N GLY A 13 1.30 15.79 7.74
CA GLY A 13 0.95 17.21 7.93
C GLY A 13 1.29 17.72 9.33
N ILE A 14 0.92 16.97 10.39
CA ILE A 14 1.24 17.33 11.78
C ILE A 14 2.74 17.33 12.03
N LEU A 15 3.46 16.28 11.62
CA LEU A 15 4.90 16.23 11.76
C LEU A 15 5.59 17.31 10.92
N GLY A 16 5.02 17.67 9.76
CA GLY A 16 5.45 18.82 8.97
C GLY A 16 5.33 20.13 9.76
N ILE A 17 4.19 20.37 10.43
CA ILE A 17 3.99 21.53 11.31
C ILE A 17 5.03 21.54 12.44
N VAL A 18 5.26 20.40 13.09
CA VAL A 18 6.28 20.30 14.17
C VAL A 18 7.67 20.58 13.63
N SER A 19 8.04 20.06 12.46
CA SER A 19 9.32 20.36 11.80
C SER A 19 9.45 21.84 11.46
N CYS A 20 8.38 22.50 11.01
CA CYS A 20 8.37 23.95 10.77
C CYS A 20 8.61 24.72 12.07
N ILE A 21 7.92 24.36 13.16
CA ILE A 21 8.09 24.99 14.48
C ILE A 21 9.51 24.74 15.03
N TYR A 22 10.07 23.56 14.79
CA TYR A 22 11.43 23.26 15.21
C TYR A 22 12.46 24.09 14.43
N CYS A 23 12.33 24.20 13.10
CA CYS A 23 13.15 25.07 12.28
C CYS A 23 12.99 26.54 12.65
N TYR A 24 11.78 26.98 12.99
CA TYR A 24 11.47 28.28 13.59
C TYR A 24 12.30 28.51 14.86
N LEU A 25 12.26 27.57 15.82
CA LEU A 25 12.89 27.76 17.14
C LEU A 25 14.42 27.71 17.05
N LYS A 26 14.94 26.99 16.06
CA LYS A 26 16.38 26.79 15.88
C LYS A 26 17.07 27.95 15.17
N GLY A 27 16.34 28.92 14.61
CA GLY A 27 16.99 30.15 14.15
C GLY A 27 16.23 31.09 13.24
N ASP A 28 14.88 31.10 13.15
CA ASP A 28 14.27 31.94 12.12
C ASP A 28 12.74 32.19 12.27
N LEU A 29 12.31 32.93 13.30
CA LEU A 29 11.14 33.81 13.10
C LEU A 29 11.14 35.11 13.91
N LEU A 30 10.91 36.18 13.16
CA LEU A 30 10.30 37.45 13.53
C LEU A 30 8.93 37.27 14.21
N ILE A 31 8.90 37.18 15.54
CA ILE A 31 7.76 37.72 16.31
C ILE A 31 8.31 38.59 17.44
N TYR A 32 8.23 39.90 17.20
CA TYR A 32 8.03 40.98 18.19
C TYR A 32 8.99 41.06 19.39
N SER A 33 10.29 41.22 19.16
CA SER A 33 11.15 41.83 20.20
C SER A 33 12.24 42.79 19.72
N ASN A 34 12.52 42.95 18.42
CA ASN A 34 13.42 44.02 17.96
C ASN A 34 13.18 44.34 16.49
N LEU A 35 12.25 45.27 16.23
CA LEU A 35 12.21 46.06 15.01
C LEU A 35 13.30 47.14 15.05
N ASP A 36 14.51 46.78 15.46
CA ASP A 36 15.64 47.73 15.59
C ASP A 36 17.01 47.11 15.25
N GLY A 37 17.05 46.01 14.49
CA GLY A 37 18.31 45.39 14.12
C GLY A 37 18.22 44.44 12.93
N ASN A 38 18.75 44.90 11.79
CA ASN A 38 19.24 44.15 10.64
C ASN A 38 18.42 42.93 10.14
N PHE A 39 17.60 43.16 9.11
CA PHE A 39 16.94 42.12 8.32
C PHE A 39 17.92 41.21 7.51
N ASP A 40 19.21 41.52 7.51
CA ASP A 40 20.25 40.81 6.75
C ASP A 40 20.65 39.42 7.28
N ILE A 41 20.06 38.95 8.40
CA ILE A 41 20.43 37.67 9.04
C ILE A 41 19.36 36.58 8.84
N ILE A 42 18.21 36.90 8.24
CA ILE A 42 17.18 35.89 7.96
C ILE A 42 17.62 35.06 6.77
N SER A 43 17.76 33.76 6.98
CA SER A 43 18.06 32.85 5.89
C SER A 43 16.81 32.69 5.04
N PHE A 44 16.96 32.66 3.71
CA PHE A 44 15.84 32.43 2.77
C PHE A 44 15.00 31.20 3.17
N ASN A 45 15.65 30.17 3.72
CA ASN A 45 15.03 28.94 4.18
C ASN A 45 14.06 29.16 5.35
N GLY A 46 14.37 30.07 6.28
CA GLY A 46 13.49 30.40 7.40
C GLY A 46 12.21 31.12 6.98
N ILE A 47 12.32 32.03 6.00
CA ILE A 47 11.15 32.67 5.38
C ILE A 47 10.25 31.62 4.73
N LEU A 48 10.87 30.71 3.99
CA LEU A 48 10.15 29.65 3.27
C LEU A 48 9.45 28.68 4.23
N ALA A 49 10.14 28.28 5.31
CA ALA A 49 9.61 27.37 6.33
C ALA A 49 8.42 27.98 7.11
N SER A 50 8.50 29.27 7.42
CA SER A 50 7.50 29.89 8.31
C SER A 50 6.31 30.47 7.56
N TYR A 51 6.54 31.22 6.48
CA TYR A 51 5.45 31.94 5.79
C TYR A 51 4.75 31.09 4.71
N ILE A 52 5.43 30.11 4.14
CA ILE A 52 4.89 29.31 3.03
C ILE A 52 4.63 27.88 3.47
N LEU A 53 5.61 27.24 4.12
CA LEU A 53 5.50 25.81 4.45
C LEU A 53 4.52 25.54 5.59
N TYR A 54 4.54 26.31 6.67
CA TYR A 54 3.60 26.16 7.79
C TYR A 54 2.12 26.18 7.34
N PRO A 55 1.62 27.19 6.60
CA PRO A 55 0.23 27.18 6.14
C PRO A 55 -0.04 26.05 5.14
N LEU A 56 0.95 25.65 4.32
CA LEU A 56 0.82 24.48 3.44
C LEU A 56 0.64 23.17 4.22
N CYS A 57 1.45 22.94 5.25
CA CYS A 57 1.32 21.76 6.11
C CYS A 57 -0.04 21.74 6.82
N PHE A 58 -0.53 22.89 7.29
CA PHE A 58 -1.87 23.01 7.83
C PHE A 58 -2.96 22.69 6.80
N LEU A 59 -2.84 23.23 5.57
CA LEU A 59 -3.79 22.94 4.50
C LEU A 59 -3.79 21.44 4.12
N THR A 60 -2.62 20.79 4.08
CA THR A 60 -2.53 19.34 3.82
C THR A 60 -3.22 18.51 4.90
N PHE A 61 -3.18 18.96 6.14
CA PHE A 61 -3.88 18.32 7.25
C PHE A 61 -5.40 18.47 7.12
N ILE A 62 -5.89 19.68 6.83
CA ILE A 62 -7.33 19.91 6.58
C ILE A 62 -7.82 19.08 5.39
N MET A 63 -7.05 19.03 4.30
CA MET A 63 -7.41 18.21 3.14
C MET A 63 -7.48 16.72 3.49
N ALA A 64 -6.60 16.21 4.36
CA ALA A 64 -6.68 14.82 4.83
C ALA A 64 -8.01 14.54 5.56
N ILE A 65 -8.46 15.47 6.41
CA ILE A 65 -9.75 15.38 7.11
C ILE A 65 -10.90 15.41 6.10
N LEU A 66 -10.88 16.33 5.13
CA LEU A 66 -11.92 16.41 4.10
C LEU A 66 -12.00 15.12 3.28
N LEU A 67 -10.86 14.51 2.96
CA LEU A 67 -10.81 13.23 2.23
C LEU A 67 -11.26 12.03 3.08
N ALA A 68 -11.26 12.13 4.41
CA ALA A 68 -11.77 11.09 5.30
C ALA A 68 -13.31 10.98 5.27
N ILE A 69 -14.00 12.07 4.90
CA ILE A 69 -15.46 12.11 4.82
C ILE A 69 -15.95 11.30 3.60
N PRO A 70 -16.91 10.36 3.77
CA PRO A 70 -17.45 9.59 2.65
C PRO A 70 -18.06 10.51 1.59
N ASN A 71 -17.93 10.13 0.32
CA ASN A 71 -18.41 10.86 -0.87
C ASN A 71 -17.76 12.23 -1.16
N MET A 72 -16.88 12.74 -0.30
CA MET A 72 -16.27 14.07 -0.51
C MET A 72 -15.14 14.08 -1.55
N GLY A 73 -14.40 12.97 -1.70
CA GLY A 73 -13.29 12.89 -2.66
C GLY A 73 -13.70 13.01 -4.15
N GLN A 74 -14.96 12.69 -4.48
CA GLN A 74 -15.51 12.80 -5.84
C GLN A 74 -16.16 14.17 -6.11
N LYS A 75 -16.23 15.03 -5.09
CA LYS A 75 -16.79 16.37 -5.24
C LYS A 75 -15.83 17.22 -6.05
N LYS A 76 -16.36 17.89 -7.08
CA LYS A 76 -15.59 18.82 -7.91
C LYS A 76 -15.60 20.19 -7.25
N ILE A 77 -14.41 20.79 -7.11
CA ILE A 77 -14.22 22.19 -6.73
C ILE A 77 -13.53 22.86 -7.91
N ILE A 78 -14.14 23.91 -8.47
CA ILE A 78 -13.60 24.63 -9.65
C ILE A 78 -13.35 23.66 -10.82
N ASN A 79 -14.31 22.76 -11.08
CA ASN A 79 -14.24 21.72 -12.12
C ASN A 79 -13.10 20.69 -12.00
N ILE A 80 -12.31 20.72 -10.92
CA ILE A 80 -11.23 19.76 -10.64
C ILE A 80 -11.69 18.84 -9.49
N GLU A 81 -11.38 17.56 -9.59
CA GLU A 81 -11.62 16.59 -8.52
C GLU A 81 -10.76 16.91 -7.30
N LEU A 82 -11.35 16.83 -6.10
CA LEU A 82 -10.66 17.11 -4.84
C LEU A 82 -9.40 16.25 -4.64
N THR A 83 -9.41 15.03 -5.17
CA THR A 83 -8.26 14.11 -5.17
C THR A 83 -7.05 14.65 -5.93
N LYS A 84 -7.26 15.30 -7.08
CA LYS A 84 -6.19 15.90 -7.90
C LYS A 84 -5.61 17.14 -7.24
N ILE A 85 -6.47 17.99 -6.68
CA ILE A 85 -6.06 19.18 -5.92
C ILE A 85 -5.19 18.75 -4.73
N ASN A 86 -5.62 17.71 -4.00
CA ASN A 86 -4.84 17.17 -2.88
C ASN A 86 -3.46 16.68 -3.33
N SER A 87 -3.37 15.96 -4.45
CA SER A 87 -2.07 15.51 -4.98
C SER A 87 -1.14 16.67 -5.32
N VAL A 88 -1.64 17.72 -5.99
CA VAL A 88 -0.83 18.91 -6.30
C VAL A 88 -0.34 19.58 -5.02
N LEU A 89 -1.23 19.73 -4.03
CA LEU A 89 -0.89 20.32 -2.75
C LEU A 89 0.21 19.52 -2.04
N LEU A 90 0.13 18.19 -2.04
CA LEU A 90 1.16 17.33 -1.42
C LEU A 90 2.53 17.53 -2.05
N TYR A 91 2.63 17.50 -3.38
CA TYR A 91 3.91 17.70 -4.07
C TYR A 91 4.47 19.10 -3.82
N LEU A 92 3.61 20.13 -3.79
CA LEU A 92 4.04 21.48 -3.46
C LEU A 92 4.59 21.57 -2.03
N THR A 93 3.89 20.98 -1.06
CA THR A 93 4.33 20.94 0.34
C THR A 93 5.66 20.20 0.51
N ILE A 94 5.90 19.12 -0.24
CA ILE A 94 7.16 18.39 -0.20
C ILE A 94 8.30 19.22 -0.82
N LEU A 95 8.05 19.86 -1.96
CA LEU A 95 9.04 20.71 -2.64
C LEU A 95 9.48 21.87 -1.73
N VAL A 96 8.50 22.63 -1.23
CA VAL A 96 8.76 23.76 -0.32
C VAL A 96 9.35 23.24 0.99
N GLY A 97 8.94 22.05 1.45
CA GLY A 97 9.41 21.44 2.68
C GLY A 97 10.88 21.08 2.67
N ILE A 98 11.35 20.49 1.57
CA ILE A 98 12.76 20.17 1.38
C ILE A 98 13.59 21.46 1.25
N LEU A 99 13.06 22.49 0.57
CA LEU A 99 13.75 23.77 0.43
C LEU A 99 13.84 24.56 1.75
N GLY A 100 12.79 24.54 2.57
CA GLY A 100 12.72 25.32 3.82
C GLY A 100 13.34 24.61 5.03
N CYS A 101 13.00 23.34 5.23
CA CYS A 101 13.36 22.59 6.44
C CYS A 101 14.42 21.49 6.19
N SER A 102 14.89 21.30 4.95
CA SER A 102 15.95 20.36 4.56
C SER A 102 15.76 18.97 5.18
N ILE A 103 16.72 18.52 6.01
CA ILE A 103 16.77 17.19 6.61
C ILE A 103 15.59 16.96 7.58
N TYR A 104 15.12 18.01 8.26
CA TYR A 104 14.01 17.91 9.22
C TYR A 104 12.66 17.61 8.55
N PHE A 105 12.56 17.80 7.24
CA PHE A 105 11.35 17.51 6.47
C PHE A 105 11.33 16.13 5.83
N ILE A 106 12.39 15.32 5.96
CA ILE A 106 12.47 13.99 5.35
C ILE A 106 11.39 13.06 5.90
N ILE A 107 11.22 13.03 7.23
CA ILE A 107 10.21 12.17 7.89
C ILE A 107 8.79 12.59 7.48
N PRO A 108 8.39 13.89 7.58
CA PRO A 108 7.11 14.37 7.04
C PRO A 108 6.91 14.02 5.56
N ALA A 109 7.91 14.25 4.70
CA ALA A 109 7.81 13.98 3.27
C ALA A 109 7.56 12.49 2.97
N LEU A 110 8.22 11.58 3.70
CA LEU A 110 8.01 10.14 3.55
C LEU A 110 6.56 9.74 3.86
N LEU A 111 5.98 10.30 4.92
CA LEU A 111 4.59 10.06 5.31
C LEU A 111 3.58 10.61 4.30
N LEU A 112 3.87 11.79 3.72
CA LEU A 112 3.03 12.38 2.67
C LEU A 112 3.06 11.57 1.37
N LEU A 113 4.22 11.01 0.99
CA LEU A 113 4.41 10.18 -0.21
C LEU A 113 4.04 8.71 -0.03
N LEU A 114 3.60 8.31 1.15
CA LEU A 114 3.45 6.89 1.50
C LEU A 114 2.47 6.14 0.59
N LYS A 115 1.46 6.83 0.08
CA LYS A 115 0.52 6.30 -0.91
C LYS A 115 1.24 5.93 -2.22
N ASP A 116 2.06 6.83 -2.72
CA ASP A 116 2.79 6.65 -3.99
C ASP A 116 3.90 5.60 -3.81
N LEU A 117 4.58 5.61 -2.66
CA LEU A 117 5.57 4.61 -2.30
C LEU A 117 4.95 3.21 -2.22
N SER A 118 3.75 3.08 -1.63
CA SER A 118 3.02 1.80 -1.57
C SER A 118 2.68 1.27 -2.96
N TYR A 119 2.26 2.15 -3.87
CA TYR A 119 1.98 1.79 -5.26
C TYR A 119 3.26 1.35 -5.99
N ALA A 120 4.34 2.13 -5.86
CA ALA A 120 5.64 1.81 -6.45
C ALA A 120 6.20 0.48 -5.91
N PHE A 121 6.09 0.24 -4.60
CA PHE A 121 6.54 -0.99 -3.97
C PHE A 121 5.74 -2.21 -4.44
N LYS A 122 4.42 -2.08 -4.60
CA LYS A 122 3.58 -3.15 -5.15
C LYS A 122 3.97 -3.48 -6.59
N HIS A 123 4.20 -2.45 -7.41
CA HIS A 123 4.66 -2.61 -8.78
C HIS A 123 6.06 -3.25 -8.84
N PHE A 124 6.97 -2.83 -7.95
CA PHE A 124 8.32 -3.40 -7.86
C PHE A 124 8.30 -4.87 -7.40
N ARG A 125 7.50 -5.20 -6.37
CA ARG A 125 7.24 -6.59 -5.94
C ARG A 125 6.68 -7.44 -7.08
N PHE A 126 5.71 -6.92 -7.83
CA PHE A 126 5.15 -7.62 -8.98
C PHE A 126 6.20 -7.87 -10.06
N LYS A 127 7.02 -6.85 -10.39
CA LYS A 127 8.12 -6.97 -11.35
C LYS A 127 9.21 -7.94 -10.88
N LEU A 128 9.53 -7.97 -9.57
CA LEU A 128 10.45 -8.96 -9.00
C LEU A 128 9.86 -10.36 -9.09
N ASN A 129 8.59 -10.53 -8.73
CA ASN A 129 7.95 -11.84 -8.77
C ASN A 129 7.85 -12.36 -10.21
N SER A 130 7.50 -11.48 -11.17
CA SER A 130 7.49 -11.81 -12.59
C SER A 130 8.89 -12.11 -13.13
N LYS A 131 9.93 -11.39 -12.70
CA LYS A 131 11.33 -11.70 -13.08
C LYS A 131 11.86 -12.96 -12.43
N TYR A 132 11.45 -13.26 -11.19
CA TYR A 132 11.78 -14.51 -10.51
C TYR A 132 11.13 -15.66 -11.27
N VAL A 133 9.81 -15.60 -11.51
CA VAL A 133 9.08 -16.58 -12.33
C VAL A 133 9.74 -16.78 -13.70
N ALA A 134 10.09 -15.71 -14.41
CA ALA A 134 10.78 -15.80 -15.71
C ALA A 134 12.23 -16.31 -15.64
N ASN A 135 12.90 -16.23 -14.49
CA ASN A 135 14.26 -16.76 -14.27
C ASN A 135 14.23 -18.19 -13.67
N THR A 136 13.13 -18.61 -13.04
CA THR A 136 12.89 -19.99 -12.58
C THR A 136 12.27 -20.87 -13.67
N ASP A 137 11.90 -20.29 -14.82
CA ASP A 137 11.52 -21.01 -16.04
C ASP A 137 12.74 -21.49 -16.86
N ILE A 138 13.93 -21.53 -16.24
CA ILE A 138 15.00 -22.46 -16.60
C ILE A 138 15.26 -23.33 -15.36
N ASP A 139 14.47 -24.40 -15.27
CA ASP A 139 14.71 -25.63 -14.49
C ASP A 139 15.14 -25.49 -13.02
N GLN A 140 14.18 -25.36 -12.06
CA GLN A 140 14.16 -26.27 -10.87
C GLN A 140 13.03 -26.12 -9.83
N ASP A 141 12.15 -25.10 -9.86
CA ASP A 141 11.20 -24.89 -8.73
C ASP A 141 9.74 -25.37 -9.00
N ASN A 142 9.40 -25.66 -10.26
CA ASN A 142 8.08 -26.18 -10.64
C ASN A 142 7.95 -27.72 -10.52
N THR A 143 9.04 -28.45 -10.27
CA THR A 143 9.01 -29.92 -10.24
C THR A 143 8.63 -30.45 -8.86
N GLU A 144 9.14 -29.89 -7.76
CA GLU A 144 8.87 -30.42 -6.41
C GLU A 144 7.46 -30.12 -5.91
N SER A 145 6.94 -28.90 -6.10
CA SER A 145 5.56 -28.55 -5.71
C SER A 145 4.52 -29.29 -6.54
N LYS A 146 4.80 -29.54 -7.83
CA LYS A 146 3.88 -30.26 -8.73
C LYS A 146 3.92 -31.77 -8.49
N HIS A 147 5.10 -32.32 -8.23
CA HIS A 147 5.26 -33.71 -7.84
C HIS A 147 4.57 -34.02 -6.51
N ALA A 148 4.67 -33.13 -5.51
CA ALA A 148 3.95 -33.28 -4.25
C ALA A 148 2.42 -33.19 -4.41
N SER A 149 1.91 -32.29 -5.28
CA SER A 149 0.48 -32.22 -5.57
C SER A 149 -0.05 -33.42 -6.36
N ASP A 150 0.75 -33.94 -7.30
CA ASP A 150 0.39 -35.08 -8.14
C ASP A 150 0.39 -36.39 -7.32
N GLN A 151 1.36 -36.56 -6.41
CA GLN A 151 1.38 -37.69 -5.46
C GLN A 151 0.22 -37.63 -4.45
N LEU A 152 -0.15 -36.43 -3.99
CA LEU A 152 -1.27 -36.26 -3.07
C LEU A 152 -2.61 -36.55 -3.77
N LEU A 153 -2.75 -36.14 -5.04
CA LEU A 153 -3.94 -36.42 -5.85
C LEU A 153 -4.05 -37.91 -6.18
N SER A 154 -2.93 -38.58 -6.52
CA SER A 154 -2.93 -40.03 -6.78
C SER A 154 -3.31 -40.82 -5.53
N THR A 155 -2.78 -40.46 -4.36
CA THR A 155 -3.10 -41.11 -3.08
C THR A 155 -4.59 -40.94 -2.73
N LYS A 156 -5.15 -39.74 -2.92
CA LYS A 156 -6.59 -39.50 -2.72
C LYS A 156 -7.45 -40.31 -3.69
N THR A 157 -7.00 -40.45 -4.93
CA THR A 157 -7.70 -41.21 -5.97
C THR A 157 -7.67 -42.71 -5.67
N GLU A 158 -6.52 -43.26 -5.26
CA GLU A 158 -6.38 -44.66 -4.84
C GLU A 158 -7.24 -44.98 -3.60
N MET A 159 -7.25 -44.07 -2.62
CA MET A 159 -8.11 -44.20 -1.45
C MET A 159 -9.59 -44.20 -1.83
N ALA A 160 -10.00 -43.32 -2.75
CA ALA A 160 -11.37 -43.29 -3.27
C ALA A 160 -11.74 -44.60 -3.99
N ILE A 161 -10.87 -45.15 -4.83
CA ILE A 161 -11.07 -46.44 -5.53
C ILE A 161 -11.18 -47.60 -4.55
N ASN A 162 -10.31 -47.66 -3.53
CA ASN A 162 -10.38 -48.69 -2.49
C ASN A 162 -11.70 -48.64 -1.70
N LEU A 163 -12.20 -47.43 -1.40
CA LEU A 163 -13.48 -47.25 -0.72
C LEU A 163 -14.67 -47.57 -1.64
N LEU A 164 -14.59 -47.23 -2.93
CA LEU A 164 -15.59 -47.59 -3.93
C LEU A 164 -15.70 -49.12 -4.09
N ASN A 165 -14.57 -49.82 -4.17
CA ASN A 165 -14.53 -51.29 -4.24
C ASN A 165 -15.08 -51.98 -2.99
N LYS A 166 -15.05 -51.29 -1.84
CA LYS A 166 -15.69 -51.73 -0.59
C LYS A 166 -17.18 -51.34 -0.50
N ASN A 167 -17.79 -50.85 -1.59
CA ASN A 167 -19.17 -50.37 -1.66
C ASN A 167 -19.49 -49.22 -0.69
N ALA A 168 -18.50 -48.38 -0.35
CA ALA A 168 -18.74 -47.21 0.50
C ALA A 168 -19.60 -46.15 -0.20
N ASN A 169 -20.33 -45.36 0.59
CA ASN A 169 -21.18 -44.30 0.07
C ASN A 169 -20.34 -43.15 -0.54
N ILE A 170 -20.73 -42.66 -1.72
CA ILE A 170 -20.05 -41.55 -2.42
C ILE A 170 -19.91 -40.31 -1.53
N ASN A 171 -20.93 -40.00 -0.71
CA ASN A 171 -20.88 -38.85 0.20
C ASN A 171 -19.78 -39.02 1.27
N PHE A 172 -19.62 -40.23 1.78
CA PHE A 172 -18.57 -40.58 2.74
C PHE A 172 -17.18 -40.50 2.11
N ILE A 173 -17.02 -40.98 0.87
CA ILE A 173 -15.75 -40.93 0.14
C ILE A 173 -15.33 -39.48 -0.15
N THR A 174 -16.29 -38.64 -0.53
CA THR A 174 -16.09 -37.20 -0.76
C THR A 174 -15.61 -36.51 0.52
N GLU A 175 -16.20 -36.84 1.67
CA GLU A 175 -15.83 -36.28 2.98
C GLU A 175 -14.43 -36.71 3.43
N VAL A 176 -14.07 -37.98 3.23
CA VAL A 176 -12.77 -38.53 3.66
C VAL A 176 -11.61 -38.11 2.74
N THR A 177 -11.83 -38.06 1.43
CA THR A 177 -10.77 -37.76 0.45
C THR A 177 -10.67 -36.27 0.10
N GLY A 178 -11.74 -35.51 0.35
CA GLY A 178 -11.88 -34.11 -0.09
C GLY A 178 -11.97 -33.96 -1.62
N LEU A 179 -12.19 -35.04 -2.36
CA LEU A 179 -12.45 -35.02 -3.80
C LEU A 179 -13.89 -34.58 -4.06
N SER A 180 -14.15 -33.96 -5.20
CA SER A 180 -15.51 -33.56 -5.58
C SER A 180 -16.40 -34.78 -5.86
N GLN A 181 -17.70 -34.63 -5.58
CA GLN A 181 -18.69 -35.69 -5.78
C GLN A 181 -18.79 -36.14 -7.26
N ASP A 182 -18.60 -35.20 -8.20
CA ASP A 182 -18.58 -35.48 -9.64
C ASP A 182 -17.37 -36.33 -10.04
N TYR A 183 -16.21 -36.05 -9.45
CA TYR A 183 -14.98 -36.80 -9.70
C TYR A 183 -15.07 -38.24 -9.18
N VAL A 184 -15.59 -38.44 -7.97
CA VAL A 184 -15.81 -39.78 -7.39
C VAL A 184 -16.87 -40.56 -8.19
N SER A 185 -17.91 -39.88 -8.67
CA SER A 185 -18.94 -40.48 -9.52
C SER A 185 -18.39 -40.91 -10.90
N LYS A 186 -17.43 -40.15 -11.44
CA LYS A 186 -16.72 -40.52 -12.68
C LYS A 186 -15.83 -41.74 -12.46
N LEU A 187 -15.04 -41.77 -11.38
CA LEU A 187 -14.22 -42.93 -11.01
C LEU A 187 -15.07 -44.20 -10.88
N LYS A 188 -16.24 -44.12 -10.23
CA LYS A 188 -17.17 -45.26 -10.11
C LYS A 188 -17.64 -45.78 -11.47
N ARG A 189 -17.89 -44.88 -12.44
CA ARG A 189 -18.30 -45.27 -13.80
C ARG A 189 -17.16 -45.95 -14.56
N GLU A 190 -15.95 -45.43 -14.44
CA GLU A 190 -14.76 -45.99 -15.09
C GLU A 190 -14.40 -47.39 -14.52
N ASP A 191 -14.49 -47.58 -13.19
CA ASP A 191 -14.27 -48.88 -12.52
C ASP A 191 -15.34 -49.95 -12.89
N THR A 192 -16.51 -49.52 -13.35
CA THR A 192 -17.60 -50.42 -13.80
C THR A 192 -17.44 -50.80 -15.28
N ILE A 193 -16.65 -50.04 -16.05
CA ILE A 193 -16.40 -50.29 -17.48
C ILE A 193 -15.20 -51.24 -17.68
N GLU A 194 -14.27 -51.31 -16.72
CA GLU A 194 -13.11 -52.22 -16.76
C GLU A 194 -13.33 -53.60 -16.12
N LYS A 195 -14.54 -53.91 -15.63
CA LYS A 195 -14.95 -55.25 -15.14
C LYS A 195 -15.92 -55.93 -16.09
#